data_AF-A0A9E3YDU4-F1
#
_entry.id   AF-A0A9E3YDU4-F1
#
_cell.length_a   1.000
_cell.length_b   1.000
_cell.length_c   1.000
_cell.angle_alpha   90.00
_cell.angle_beta   90.00
_cell.angle_gamma   90.00
#
_symmetry.space_group_name_H-M   'P 1'
#
loop_
_entity.id
_entity.type
_entity.pdbx_description
1 polymer ?
#
loop_
_entity_poly.entity_id
_entity_poly.type
_entity_poly.pdbx_seq_one_letter_code
_entity_poly.pdbx_strand_id
1 'polypeptide(L)'
;LVKQRDSFLPLRVIRDKIEAGEHLEPEPEPEVIEAPEPDPDADSAILSGGELDETASALDTGPSTLALTIDELAAASDMTVDQVAQLETYGLIHSRPLGPSRYYDAESLAVSRLAAAFMEFGVEPRHLRMYKTAAEREAAVFEQVVMPLLRQRSPAARKQTLEQLEKLAILGARMRAAMMRSALLEHGSGS
;
A
#
# COMPACT_ATOMS: atom_id res chain seq x y z
N LEU A 1 10.05 0.62 37.83
CA LEU A 1 11.52 0.60 37.62
C LEU A 1 11.87 -0.81 37.13
N VAL A 2 11.91 -1.04 35.81
CA VAL A 2 13.07 -0.91 34.91
C VAL A 2 13.87 -2.21 34.80
N LYS A 3 14.04 -2.63 33.53
CA LYS A 3 15.10 -3.47 32.93
C LYS A 3 15.02 -4.98 33.07
N GLN A 4 14.45 -5.60 32.04
CA GLN A 4 14.89 -6.89 31.53
C GLN A 4 15.94 -6.62 30.44
N ARG A 5 17.18 -7.05 30.68
CA ARG A 5 18.31 -6.95 29.75
C ARG A 5 18.66 -8.34 29.24
N ASP A 6 19.01 -8.34 27.95
CA ASP A 6 19.82 -9.32 27.22
C ASP A 6 19.12 -10.67 26.92
N SER A 7 19.13 -11.21 25.71
CA SER A 7 20.33 -11.44 24.90
C SER A 7 20.00 -11.58 23.42
N PHE A 8 20.79 -10.90 22.59
CA PHE A 8 20.91 -11.15 21.16
C PHE A 8 21.40 -12.60 20.94
N LEU A 9 20.72 -13.37 20.09
CA LEU A 9 21.24 -14.64 19.63
C LEU A 9 22.43 -14.36 18.70
N PRO A 10 23.64 -14.84 19.01
CA PRO A 10 24.82 -14.62 18.17
C PRO A 10 24.65 -15.31 16.81
N LEU A 11 25.12 -14.66 15.74
CA LEU A 11 25.10 -15.14 14.34
C LEU A 11 25.73 -16.55 14.11
N ARG A 12 26.29 -17.18 15.15
CA ARG A 12 26.75 -18.57 15.12
C ARG A 12 25.58 -19.57 15.16
N VAL A 13 24.43 -19.20 15.73
CA VAL A 13 23.25 -20.10 15.81
C VAL A 13 22.53 -20.26 14.47
N ILE A 14 22.76 -19.34 13.52
CA ILE A 14 22.25 -19.46 12.14
C ILE A 14 23.08 -20.47 11.35
N ARG A 15 24.37 -20.64 11.67
CA ARG A 15 25.26 -21.55 10.95
C ARG A 15 25.05 -23.02 11.34
N ASP A 16 24.79 -23.29 12.63
CA ASP A 16 24.60 -24.66 13.12
C ASP A 16 23.25 -25.26 12.67
N LYS A 17 22.28 -24.44 12.21
CA LYS A 17 21.00 -24.91 11.68
C LYS A 17 21.03 -25.31 10.21
N ILE A 18 22.11 -25.05 9.47
CA ILE A 18 22.25 -25.45 8.06
C ILE A 18 22.88 -26.86 7.94
N GLU A 19 23.65 -27.31 8.95
CA GLU A 19 24.29 -28.64 8.96
C GLU A 19 23.40 -29.78 9.50
N ALA A 20 22.21 -29.47 10.06
CA ALA A 20 21.32 -30.46 10.69
C ALA A 20 20.20 -31.02 9.77
N GLY A 21 20.13 -30.61 8.49
CA GLY A 21 19.15 -31.17 7.54
C GLY A 21 17.69 -30.90 7.87
N GLU A 22 17.41 -29.88 8.69
CA GLU A 22 16.05 -29.43 8.99
C GLU A 22 15.54 -28.65 7.76
N HIS A 23 14.54 -29.22 7.07
CA HIS A 23 13.83 -28.54 6.00
C HIS A 23 13.34 -27.17 6.51
N LEU A 24 13.86 -26.10 5.92
CA LEU A 24 13.18 -24.82 5.97
C LEU A 24 11.84 -25.06 5.27
N GLU A 25 10.75 -25.01 6.04
CA GLU A 25 9.40 -25.09 5.47
C GLU A 25 9.33 -24.07 4.32
N PRO A 26 8.96 -24.50 3.11
CA PRO A 26 8.90 -23.60 1.97
C PRO A 26 8.00 -22.42 2.31
N GLU A 27 8.45 -21.21 1.94
CA GLU A 27 7.58 -20.03 1.93
C GLU A 27 6.28 -20.42 1.22
N PRO A 28 5.10 -20.03 1.74
CA PRO A 28 3.84 -20.42 1.13
C PRO A 28 3.85 -19.96 -0.32
N GLU A 29 3.68 -20.93 -1.23
CA GLU A 29 3.52 -20.66 -2.66
C GLU A 29 2.37 -19.65 -2.84
N PRO A 30 2.45 -18.74 -3.82
CA PRO A 30 1.35 -17.82 -4.07
C PRO A 30 0.09 -18.63 -4.36
N GLU A 31 -0.91 -18.52 -3.48
CA GLU A 31 -2.23 -19.09 -3.71
C GLU A 31 -2.73 -18.56 -5.06
N VAL A 32 -3.02 -19.49 -5.97
CA VAL A 32 -3.68 -19.19 -7.23
C VAL A 32 -5.05 -18.63 -6.87
N ILE A 33 -5.25 -17.32 -7.09
CA ILE A 33 -6.55 -16.68 -6.89
C ILE A 33 -7.50 -17.34 -7.89
N GLU A 34 -8.42 -18.18 -7.38
CA GLU A 34 -9.49 -18.74 -8.18
C GLU A 34 -10.45 -17.59 -8.50
N ALA A 35 -10.42 -17.08 -9.73
CA ALA A 35 -11.19 -15.93 -10.14
C ALA A 35 -12.70 -16.26 -10.04
N PRO A 36 -13.51 -15.45 -9.33
CA PRO A 36 -14.96 -15.59 -9.41
C PRO A 36 -15.43 -15.32 -10.85
N GLU A 37 -16.48 -16.01 -11.28
CA GLU A 37 -17.05 -15.80 -12.63
C GLU A 37 -17.50 -14.34 -12.77
N PRO A 38 -17.14 -13.65 -13.87
CA PRO A 38 -17.44 -12.23 -14.04
C PRO A 38 -18.94 -12.01 -14.16
N ASP A 39 -19.48 -11.14 -13.30
CA ASP A 39 -20.84 -10.63 -13.42
C ASP A 39 -20.92 -9.67 -14.63
N PRO A 40 -21.69 -9.98 -15.69
CA PRO A 40 -21.72 -9.21 -16.93
C PRO A 40 -22.27 -7.78 -16.76
N ASP A 41 -22.92 -7.48 -15.62
CA ASP A 41 -23.42 -6.13 -15.32
C ASP A 41 -22.40 -5.26 -14.55
N ALA A 42 -21.30 -5.84 -14.03
CA ALA A 42 -20.26 -5.10 -13.30
C ALA A 42 -19.28 -4.35 -14.22
N ASP A 43 -19.07 -4.82 -15.45
CA ASP A 43 -18.11 -4.26 -16.41
C ASP A 43 -18.42 -2.81 -16.83
N SER A 44 -19.69 -2.41 -16.79
CA SER A 44 -20.14 -1.08 -17.25
C SER A 44 -19.97 0.02 -16.19
N ALA A 45 -19.99 -0.33 -14.90
CA ALA A 45 -19.91 0.65 -13.81
C ALA A 45 -18.46 0.99 -13.41
N ILE A 46 -17.54 0.04 -13.52
CA ILE A 46 -16.16 0.17 -13.01
C ILE A 46 -15.30 1.04 -13.93
N LEU A 47 -15.59 1.08 -15.24
CA LEU A 47 -14.88 1.92 -16.21
C LEU A 47 -15.40 3.36 -16.29
N SER A 48 -16.48 3.71 -15.57
CA SER A 48 -17.09 5.05 -15.60
C SER A 48 -17.23 5.71 -14.22
N GLY A 49 -16.52 5.24 -13.19
CA GLY A 49 -16.87 5.53 -11.79
C GLY A 49 -15.74 6.01 -10.90
N GLY A 50 -14.83 6.83 -11.42
CA GLY A 50 -13.88 7.58 -10.62
C GLY A 50 -12.78 8.10 -11.50
N GLU A 51 -12.93 9.32 -12.01
CA GLU A 51 -11.76 10.15 -12.28
C GLU A 51 -10.88 10.01 -11.02
N LEU A 52 -9.79 9.22 -11.12
CA LEU A 52 -8.65 9.42 -10.25
C LEU A 52 -8.36 10.89 -10.47
N ASP A 53 -8.81 11.73 -9.54
CA ASP A 53 -8.84 13.17 -9.71
C ASP A 53 -7.50 13.59 -10.29
N GLU A 54 -7.44 13.83 -11.60
CA GLU A 54 -6.16 14.05 -12.29
C GLU A 54 -5.54 15.38 -11.82
N THR A 55 -6.30 16.14 -11.03
CA THR A 55 -5.89 17.37 -10.36
C THR A 55 -5.40 17.16 -8.91
N ALA A 56 -5.67 16.00 -8.30
CA ALA A 56 -5.13 15.66 -6.99
C ALA A 56 -3.66 15.24 -7.14
N SER A 57 -2.76 16.06 -6.61
CA SER A 57 -1.33 15.72 -6.59
C SER A 57 -1.16 14.39 -5.87
N ALA A 58 -0.47 13.43 -6.49
CA ALA A 58 -0.20 12.10 -5.94
C ALA A 58 0.57 12.12 -4.61
N LEU A 59 1.00 13.30 -4.16
CA LEU A 59 1.81 13.55 -2.97
C LEU A 59 1.23 14.65 -2.07
N ASP A 60 -0.03 15.08 -2.29
CA ASP A 60 -0.67 16.01 -1.37
C ASP A 60 -0.90 15.32 -0.02
N THR A 61 0.07 15.52 0.87
CA THR A 61 0.07 15.05 2.26
C THR A 61 -0.34 16.17 3.22
N GLY A 62 -0.99 17.22 2.69
CA GLY A 62 -1.52 18.31 3.49
C GLY A 62 -2.45 17.82 4.61
N PRO A 63 -2.63 18.61 5.68
CA PRO A 63 -3.54 18.23 6.76
C PRO A 63 -4.95 18.05 6.21
N SER A 64 -5.36 16.78 6.08
CA SER A 64 -6.75 16.45 5.78
C SER A 64 -7.62 16.91 6.94
N THR A 65 -8.63 17.73 6.65
CA THR A 65 -9.66 18.11 7.62
C THR A 65 -10.67 16.98 7.86
N LEU A 66 -10.62 15.92 7.07
CA LEU A 66 -11.48 14.76 7.20
C LEU A 66 -11.01 13.91 8.38
N ALA A 67 -11.93 13.62 9.29
CA ALA A 67 -11.73 12.73 10.41
C ALA A 67 -12.97 11.84 10.53
N LEU A 68 -12.84 10.57 10.11
CA LEU A 68 -13.91 9.58 10.13
C LEU A 68 -13.68 8.57 11.26
N THR A 69 -14.72 8.24 12.01
CA THR A 69 -14.73 7.06 12.86
C THR A 69 -14.67 5.78 12.03
N ILE A 70 -14.48 4.61 12.67
CA ILE A 70 -14.47 3.33 11.95
C ILE A 70 -15.80 3.05 11.25
N ASP A 71 -16.92 3.40 11.90
CA ASP A 71 -18.27 3.21 11.36
C ASP A 71 -18.52 4.14 10.16
N GLU A 72 -18.08 5.40 10.25
CA GLU A 72 -18.20 6.35 9.14
C GLU A 72 -17.29 5.99 7.96
N LEU A 73 -16.07 5.49 8.22
CA LEU A 73 -15.17 5.00 7.19
C LEU A 73 -15.80 3.80 6.47
N ALA A 74 -16.27 2.81 7.22
CA ALA A 74 -16.94 1.63 6.70
C ALA A 74 -18.12 2.00 5.80
N ALA A 75 -18.99 2.89 6.27
CA ALA A 75 -20.13 3.39 5.48
C ALA A 75 -19.69 4.16 4.23
N ALA A 76 -18.65 5.01 4.32
CA ALA A 76 -18.20 5.85 3.21
C ALA A 76 -17.38 5.10 2.14
N SER A 77 -16.91 3.89 2.45
CA SER A 77 -16.18 3.00 1.53
C SER A 77 -16.98 1.77 1.10
N ASP A 78 -18.26 1.66 1.49
CA ASP A 78 -19.11 0.49 1.26
C ASP A 78 -18.49 -0.83 1.78
N MET A 79 -17.95 -0.77 3.00
CA MET A 79 -17.31 -1.88 3.69
C MET A 79 -17.98 -2.15 5.03
N THR A 80 -17.78 -3.34 5.56
CA THR A 80 -18.08 -3.65 6.96
C THR A 80 -16.96 -3.16 7.88
N VAL A 81 -17.30 -2.91 9.15
CA VAL A 81 -16.32 -2.55 10.20
C VAL A 81 -15.22 -3.60 10.34
N ASP A 82 -15.55 -4.89 10.16
CA ASP A 82 -14.57 -5.98 10.21
C ASP A 82 -13.57 -5.89 9.04
N GLN A 83 -14.05 -5.65 7.82
CA GLN A 83 -13.15 -5.47 6.67
C GLN A 83 -12.24 -4.25 6.85
N VAL A 84 -12.74 -3.13 7.39
CA VAL A 84 -11.91 -1.96 7.73
C VAL A 84 -10.86 -2.31 8.78
N ALA A 85 -11.23 -3.08 9.81
CA ALA A 85 -10.29 -3.56 10.83
C ALA A 85 -9.22 -4.51 10.22
N GLN A 86 -9.58 -5.31 9.22
CA GLN A 86 -8.61 -6.12 8.48
C GLN A 86 -7.62 -5.24 7.70
N LEU A 87 -8.09 -4.18 7.02
CA LEU A 87 -7.20 -3.22 6.35
C LEU A 87 -6.19 -2.61 7.32
N GLU A 88 -6.64 -2.21 8.52
CA GLU A 88 -5.75 -1.68 9.56
C GLU A 88 -4.78 -2.75 10.08
N THR A 89 -5.25 -3.99 10.28
CA THR A 89 -4.43 -5.13 10.74
C THR A 89 -3.32 -5.47 9.75
N TYR A 90 -3.62 -5.47 8.45
CA TYR A 90 -2.61 -5.67 7.41
C TYR A 90 -1.77 -4.42 7.13
N GLY A 91 -2.08 -3.31 7.79
CA GLY A 91 -1.33 -2.05 7.76
C GLY A 91 -1.52 -1.26 6.47
N LEU A 92 -2.66 -1.42 5.79
CA LEU A 92 -3.00 -0.68 4.58
C LEU A 92 -3.53 0.73 4.91
N ILE A 93 -4.19 0.86 6.06
CA ILE A 93 -4.68 2.12 6.61
C ILE A 93 -4.23 2.28 8.07
N HIS A 94 -4.25 3.50 8.58
CA HIS A 94 -3.85 3.79 9.94
C HIS A 94 -4.81 4.75 10.62
N SER A 95 -5.30 4.39 11.81
CA SER A 95 -6.02 5.33 12.64
C SER A 95 -5.09 6.30 13.38
N ARG A 96 -5.53 7.54 13.54
CA ARG A 96 -4.87 8.58 14.34
C ARG A 96 -5.67 8.83 15.63
N PRO A 97 -5.01 8.99 16.78
CA PRO A 97 -5.69 9.30 18.04
C PRO A 97 -6.21 10.74 18.04
N LEU A 98 -7.45 10.95 18.47
CA LEU A 98 -8.04 12.25 18.77
C LEU A 98 -8.82 12.15 20.08
N GLY A 99 -8.15 12.51 21.18
CA GLY A 99 -8.68 12.29 22.53
C GLY A 99 -8.82 10.79 22.84
N PRO A 100 -9.98 10.32 23.31
CA PRO A 100 -10.21 8.90 23.59
C PRO A 100 -10.55 8.07 22.34
N SER A 101 -10.76 8.72 21.20
CA SER A 101 -11.27 8.10 19.97
C SER A 101 -10.18 7.97 18.91
N ARG A 102 -10.41 7.08 17.94
CA ARG A 102 -9.57 6.85 16.76
C ARG A 102 -10.29 7.36 15.52
N TYR A 103 -9.56 8.04 14.65
CA TYR A 103 -10.09 8.59 13.40
C TYR A 103 -9.20 8.24 12.21
N TYR A 104 -9.83 8.17 11.05
CA TYR A 104 -9.23 7.92 9.75
C TYR A 104 -9.34 9.18 8.89
N ASP A 105 -8.31 9.42 8.08
CA ASP A 105 -8.18 10.59 7.21
C ASP A 105 -8.66 10.30 5.77
N ALA A 106 -8.53 11.29 4.89
CA ALA A 106 -8.86 11.14 3.47
C ALA A 106 -8.04 10.06 2.76
N GLU A 107 -6.76 9.88 3.12
CA GLU A 107 -5.91 8.84 2.55
C GLU A 107 -6.44 7.44 2.91
N SER A 108 -6.82 7.25 4.18
CA SER A 108 -7.45 6.01 4.65
C SER A 108 -8.76 5.72 3.92
N LEU A 109 -9.60 6.75 3.69
CA LEU A 109 -10.82 6.59 2.89
C LEU A 109 -10.55 6.20 1.45
N ALA A 110 -9.56 6.82 0.80
CA ALA A 110 -9.17 6.50 -0.58
C ALA A 110 -8.68 5.05 -0.70
N VAL A 111 -7.82 4.61 0.22
CA VAL A 111 -7.32 3.22 0.26
C VAL A 111 -8.46 2.24 0.52
N SER A 112 -9.36 2.53 1.46
CA SER A 112 -10.51 1.66 1.76
C SER A 112 -11.43 1.49 0.54
N ARG A 113 -11.73 2.55 -0.21
CA ARG A 113 -12.54 2.46 -1.43
C ARG A 113 -11.89 1.60 -2.51
N LEU A 114 -10.59 1.76 -2.73
CA LEU A 114 -9.86 0.92 -3.67
C LEU A 114 -9.84 -0.54 -3.21
N ALA A 115 -9.64 -0.78 -1.91
CA ALA A 115 -9.67 -2.13 -1.36
C ALA A 115 -11.06 -2.77 -1.49
N ALA A 116 -12.14 -2.02 -1.30
CA ALA A 116 -13.50 -2.48 -1.55
C ALA A 116 -13.68 -2.98 -2.98
N ALA A 117 -13.26 -2.19 -3.97
CA ALA A 117 -13.29 -2.58 -5.38
C ALA A 117 -12.44 -3.84 -5.66
N PHE A 118 -11.28 -3.99 -5.02
CA PHE A 118 -10.47 -5.22 -5.16
C PHE A 118 -11.16 -6.46 -4.58
N MET A 119 -11.90 -6.32 -3.47
CA MET A 119 -12.61 -7.43 -2.85
C MET A 119 -13.78 -7.94 -3.70
N GLU A 120 -14.37 -7.11 -4.57
CA GLU A 120 -15.37 -7.54 -5.57
C GLU A 120 -14.80 -8.60 -6.53
N PHE A 121 -13.48 -8.57 -6.77
CA PHE A 121 -12.76 -9.55 -7.60
C PHE A 121 -12.10 -10.66 -6.78
N GLY A 122 -12.44 -10.81 -5.49
CA GLY A 122 -11.86 -11.82 -4.60
C GLY A 122 -10.45 -11.48 -4.06
N VAL A 123 -9.96 -10.25 -4.30
CA VAL A 123 -8.65 -9.83 -3.81
C VAL A 123 -8.76 -9.26 -2.40
N GLU A 124 -8.50 -10.13 -1.41
CA GLU A 124 -8.56 -9.75 0.01
C GLU A 124 -7.44 -8.79 0.48
N PRO A 125 -7.63 -8.08 1.61
CA PRO A 125 -6.64 -7.18 2.22
C PRO A 125 -5.22 -7.75 2.37
N ARG A 126 -5.09 -9.05 2.67
CA ARG A 126 -3.78 -9.71 2.82
C ARG A 126 -2.96 -9.65 1.52
N HIS A 127 -3.61 -9.74 0.37
CA HIS A 127 -2.99 -9.69 -0.96
C HIS A 127 -2.55 -8.27 -1.31
N LEU A 128 -3.33 -7.27 -0.88
CA LEU A 128 -3.05 -5.86 -1.16
C LEU A 128 -1.76 -5.35 -0.50
N ARG A 129 -1.18 -6.10 0.44
CA ARG A 129 0.14 -5.81 1.04
C ARG A 129 1.26 -5.71 0.01
N MET A 130 1.12 -6.34 -1.16
CA MET A 130 2.08 -6.18 -2.26
C MET A 130 2.16 -4.73 -2.74
N TYR A 131 1.03 -4.02 -2.82
CA TYR A 131 0.98 -2.61 -3.23
C TYR A 131 1.63 -1.72 -2.17
N LYS A 132 1.35 -1.99 -0.89
CA LYS A 132 2.00 -1.30 0.23
C LYS A 132 3.52 -1.43 0.17
N THR A 133 4.00 -2.65 0.02
CA THR A 133 5.45 -2.95 -0.05
C THR A 133 6.10 -2.26 -1.25
N ALA A 134 5.42 -2.23 -2.41
CA ALA A 134 5.90 -1.51 -3.59
C ALA A 134 5.97 0.00 -3.34
N ALA A 135 4.94 0.59 -2.74
CA ALA A 135 4.89 2.01 -2.40
C ALA A 135 5.98 2.42 -1.40
N GLU A 136 6.22 1.62 -0.35
CA GLU A 136 7.29 1.86 0.62
C GLU A 136 8.68 1.84 -0.04
N ARG A 137 8.91 0.90 -0.98
CA ARG A 137 10.16 0.82 -1.75
C ARG A 137 10.34 2.02 -2.67
N GLU A 138 9.28 2.46 -3.36
CA GLU A 138 9.33 3.66 -4.20
C GLU A 138 9.59 4.91 -3.38
N ALA A 139 8.92 5.07 -2.24
CA ALA A 139 9.15 6.19 -1.32
C ALA A 139 10.60 6.23 -0.84
N ALA A 140 11.19 5.08 -0.49
CA ALA A 140 12.59 4.99 -0.09
C ALA A 140 13.56 5.42 -1.21
N VAL A 141 13.28 5.03 -2.47
CA VAL A 141 14.08 5.48 -3.64
C VAL A 141 13.92 6.98 -3.84
N PHE A 142 12.70 7.50 -3.76
CA PHE A 142 12.44 8.93 -3.94
C PHE A 142 13.11 9.75 -2.84
N GLU A 143 13.06 9.30 -1.58
CA GLU A 143 13.73 9.91 -0.43
C GLU A 143 15.24 10.06 -0.68
N GLN A 144 15.90 9.02 -1.22
CA GLN A 144 17.31 9.08 -1.57
C GLN A 144 17.63 10.14 -2.63
N VAL A 145 16.73 10.34 -3.60
CA VAL A 145 16.88 11.35 -4.65
C VAL A 145 16.68 12.77 -4.10
N VAL A 146 15.75 12.96 -3.15
CA VAL A 146 15.40 14.30 -2.65
C VAL A 146 16.16 14.78 -1.43
N MET A 147 16.70 13.86 -0.63
CA MET A 147 17.52 14.17 0.56
C MET A 147 18.63 15.20 0.32
N PRO A 148 19.38 15.16 -0.81
CA PRO A 148 20.39 16.18 -1.13
C PRO A 148 19.80 17.59 -1.32
N LEU A 149 18.61 17.70 -1.92
CA LEU A 149 17.95 18.97 -2.23
C LEU A 149 17.36 19.64 -0.99
N LEU A 150 16.82 18.85 -0.05
CA LEU A 150 16.30 19.36 1.22
C LEU A 150 17.38 19.97 2.12
N ARG A 151 18.65 19.55 1.99
CA ARG A 151 19.79 20.14 2.71
C ARG A 151 20.05 21.60 2.34
N GLN A 152 19.60 22.07 1.17
CA GLN A 152 19.83 23.45 0.72
C GLN A 152 19.01 24.51 1.49
N ARG A 153 18.10 24.12 2.40
CA ARG A 153 17.35 24.99 3.36
C ARG A 153 16.65 26.24 2.78
N SER A 154 16.56 26.42 1.46
CA SER A 154 15.84 27.54 0.85
C SER A 154 14.38 27.17 0.54
N PRO A 155 13.42 28.10 0.68
CA PRO A 155 12.02 27.86 0.29
C PRO A 155 11.86 27.47 -1.19
N ALA A 156 12.70 28.03 -2.06
CA ALA A 156 12.73 27.68 -3.49
C ALA A 156 13.17 26.23 -3.72
N ALA A 157 14.20 25.75 -2.99
CA ALA A 157 14.64 24.36 -3.08
C ALA A 157 13.56 23.38 -2.60
N ARG A 158 12.78 23.74 -1.56
CA ARG A 158 11.65 22.93 -1.10
C ARG A 158 10.56 22.80 -2.16
N LYS A 159 10.15 23.92 -2.79
CA LYS A 159 9.16 23.90 -3.86
C LYS A 159 9.63 23.04 -5.03
N GLN A 160 10.87 23.24 -5.48
CA GLN A 160 11.47 22.43 -6.54
C GLN A 160 11.54 20.93 -6.18
N THR A 161 11.78 20.61 -4.92
CA THR A 161 11.79 19.22 -4.44
C THR A 161 10.41 18.57 -4.55
N LEU A 162 9.35 19.28 -4.13
CA LEU A 162 7.97 18.78 -4.24
C LEU A 162 7.57 18.56 -5.71
N GLU A 163 7.90 19.52 -6.59
CA GLU A 163 7.66 19.39 -8.04
C GLU A 163 8.42 18.19 -8.66
N GLN A 164 9.63 17.89 -8.16
CA GLN A 164 10.39 16.73 -8.61
C GLN A 164 9.79 15.42 -8.10
N LEU A 165 9.36 15.36 -6.84
CA LEU A 165 8.69 14.19 -6.29
C LEU A 165 7.42 13.88 -7.08
N GLU A 166 6.63 14.89 -7.42
CA GLU A 166 5.40 14.71 -8.20
C GLU A 166 5.68 14.11 -9.58
N LYS A 167 6.72 14.60 -10.25
CA LYS A 167 7.19 14.02 -11.52
C LYS A 167 7.66 12.58 -11.36
N LEU A 168 8.39 12.27 -10.29
CA LEU A 168 8.84 10.90 -10.00
C LEU A 168 7.65 9.96 -9.73
N ALA A 169 6.64 10.40 -8.99
CA ALA A 169 5.42 9.64 -8.74
C ALA A 169 4.66 9.32 -10.03
N ILE A 170 4.49 10.30 -10.93
CA ILE A 170 3.86 10.10 -12.25
C ILE A 170 4.65 9.11 -13.11
N LEU A 171 5.99 9.24 -13.14
CA LEU A 171 6.85 8.32 -13.88
C LEU A 171 6.78 6.90 -13.31
N GLY A 172 6.78 6.76 -11.98
CA GLY A 172 6.61 5.48 -11.29
C GLY A 172 5.30 4.79 -11.67
N ALA A 173 4.19 5.51 -11.60
CA ALA A 173 2.87 4.99 -11.99
C ALA A 173 2.84 4.49 -13.44
N ARG A 174 3.40 5.28 -14.38
CA ARG A 174 3.51 4.90 -15.79
C ARG A 174 4.41 3.67 -15.99
N MET A 175 5.52 3.58 -15.26
CA MET A 175 6.41 2.42 -15.31
C MET A 175 5.71 1.15 -14.83
N ARG A 176 5.01 1.21 -13.69
CA ARG A 176 4.23 0.06 -13.16
C ARG A 176 3.20 -0.43 -14.18
N ALA A 177 2.43 0.49 -14.77
CA ALA A 177 1.45 0.14 -15.79
C ALA A 177 2.09 -0.51 -17.03
N ALA A 178 3.25 -0.03 -17.46
CA ALA A 178 3.99 -0.61 -18.59
C ALA A 178 4.54 -2.01 -18.27
N MET A 179 5.15 -2.19 -17.10
CA MET A 179 5.68 -3.49 -16.65
C MET A 179 4.57 -4.52 -16.47
N MET A 180 3.42 -4.12 -15.92
CA MET A 180 2.25 -5.00 -15.78
C MET A 180 1.74 -5.48 -17.14
N ARG A 181 1.61 -4.58 -18.13
CA ARG A 181 1.26 -4.98 -19.50
C ARG A 181 2.28 -5.95 -20.10
N SER A 182 3.58 -5.71 -19.90
CA SER A 182 4.64 -6.61 -20.37
C SER A 182 4.51 -8.01 -19.75
N ALA A 183 4.37 -8.07 -18.42
CA ALA A 183 4.24 -9.33 -17.70
C ALA A 183 3.00 -10.12 -18.16
N LEU A 184 1.84 -9.47 -18.32
CA LEU A 184 0.63 -10.14 -18.78
C LEU A 184 0.77 -10.68 -20.21
N LEU A 185 1.46 -9.96 -21.11
CA LEU A 185 1.72 -10.44 -22.47
C LEU A 185 2.64 -11.68 -22.49
N GLU A 186 3.67 -11.70 -21.64
CA GLU A 186 4.59 -12.84 -21.52
C GLU A 186 3.87 -14.11 -21.03
N HIS A 187 2.96 -13.98 -20.06
CA HIS A 187 2.17 -15.12 -19.58
C HIS A 187 1.08 -15.54 -20.57
N GLY A 188 0.44 -14.58 -21.25
CA GLY A 188 -0.62 -14.84 -22.24
C GLY A 188 -0.12 -15.40 -23.58
N SER A 189 1.18 -15.28 -23.88
CA SER A 189 1.79 -15.85 -25.10
C SER A 189 2.43 -17.23 -24.89
N GLY A 190 2.37 -17.76 -23.67
CA GLY A 190 2.90 -19.07 -23.29
C GLY A 190 1.87 -20.20 -23.19
N SER A 191 0.62 -20.01 -23.59
CA SER A 191 -0.45 -21.02 -23.54
C SER A 191 -0.98 -21.44 -24.89
#